data_AF-A0AAD1C5J9-F1
#
_entry.id   AF-A0AAD1C5J9-F1
#
_cell.length_a   1.000
_cell.length_b   1.000
_cell.length_c   1.000
_cell.angle_alpha   90.00
_cell.angle_beta   90.00
_cell.angle_gamma   90.00
#
_symmetry.space_group_name_H-M   'P 1'
#
loop_
_entity.id
_entity.type
_entity.pdbx_description
1 polymer ?
#
loop_
_entity_poly.entity_id
_entity_poly.type
_entity_poly.pdbx_seq_one_letter_code
_entity_poly.pdbx_strand_id
1 'polypeptide(L)'
;MNPSFPGTPSAFLPGGRAWLLGALLLATGCAHDPDIRASRDGTSGMTTRPAAEYLSCVKEDVGYRTDTFTEEEDGKTLLYVGSTDPNRASGLVELSSAQGGNHFSVRQRSAWQDKGRLINVALMCSKA
;
A
#
# COMPACT_ATOMS: atom_id res chain seq x y z
N MET A 1 -62.26 10.57 55.79
CA MET A 1 -61.68 11.32 56.92
C MET A 1 -60.17 11.20 56.84
N ASN A 2 -59.45 12.31 56.92
CA ASN A 2 -58.00 12.35 57.13
C ASN A 2 -57.73 11.96 58.60
N PRO A 3 -56.67 11.17 58.91
CA PRO A 3 -55.43 11.76 59.47
C PRO A 3 -54.16 11.02 58.99
N SER A 4 -52.98 11.61 58.73
CA SER A 4 -52.11 12.55 59.46
C SER A 4 -51.34 11.95 60.68
N PHE A 5 -50.06 11.62 60.38
CA PHE A 5 -48.82 11.61 61.22
C PHE A 5 -48.56 10.47 62.24
N PRO A 6 -47.30 10.26 62.69
CA PRO A 6 -45.96 10.47 62.08
C PRO A 6 -44.99 9.28 62.34
N GLY A 7 -43.76 9.35 61.81
CA GLY A 7 -42.66 8.53 62.35
C GLY A 7 -41.51 8.28 61.38
N THR A 8 -40.70 9.30 61.09
CA THR A 8 -39.33 9.08 60.62
C THR A 8 -38.42 8.74 61.80
N PRO A 9 -37.40 7.93 61.55
CA PRO A 9 -36.06 8.36 61.93
C PRO A 9 -35.14 8.39 60.71
N SER A 10 -34.54 9.56 60.51
CA SER A 10 -33.42 9.78 59.60
C SER A 10 -32.20 8.99 60.06
N ALA A 11 -31.59 8.23 59.16
CA ALA A 11 -30.19 7.87 59.24
C ALA A 11 -29.44 8.50 58.05
N PHE A 12 -28.38 9.20 58.41
CA PHE A 12 -27.51 10.00 57.56
C PHE A 12 -26.52 9.12 56.76
N LEU A 13 -26.41 9.42 55.45
CA LEU A 13 -25.22 9.61 54.57
C LEU A 13 -23.91 8.85 54.88
N PRO A 14 -23.15 8.35 53.87
CA PRO A 14 -22.59 9.18 52.79
C PRO A 14 -22.70 8.54 51.39
N GLY A 15 -22.92 9.31 50.31
CA GLY A 15 -21.85 10.04 49.64
C GLY A 15 -20.98 9.08 48.82
N GLY A 16 -21.29 8.89 47.53
CA GLY A 16 -20.44 8.06 46.68
C GLY A 16 -21.00 7.74 45.30
N ARG A 17 -20.90 8.71 44.40
CA ARG A 17 -20.70 8.52 42.95
C ARG A 17 -21.57 7.45 42.28
N ALA A 18 -22.72 7.89 41.80
CA ALA A 18 -23.49 7.19 40.77
C ALA A 18 -22.54 6.84 39.60
N TRP A 19 -22.34 5.54 39.41
CA TRP A 19 -21.53 4.96 38.35
C TRP A 19 -22.07 5.44 37.00
N LEU A 20 -21.26 6.26 36.32
CA LEU A 20 -21.49 6.73 34.97
C LEU A 20 -21.51 5.53 34.02
N LEU A 21 -22.70 5.27 33.50
CA LEU A 21 -22.97 4.33 32.43
C LEU A 21 -22.20 4.72 31.16
N GLY A 22 -21.37 3.79 30.69
CA GLY A 22 -21.24 3.41 29.28
C GLY A 22 -20.99 4.51 28.25
N ALA A 23 -19.71 4.75 27.95
CA ALA A 23 -19.30 5.23 26.63
C ALA A 23 -18.05 4.45 26.19
N LEU A 24 -18.23 3.18 25.85
CA LEU A 24 -17.25 2.43 25.07
C LEU A 24 -17.41 2.88 23.60
N LEU A 25 -16.92 4.08 23.28
CA LEU A 25 -16.75 4.50 21.89
C LEU A 25 -15.61 3.66 21.33
N LEU A 26 -16.00 2.68 20.52
CA LEU A 26 -15.14 1.85 19.71
C LEU A 26 -14.18 2.77 18.94
N ALA A 27 -12.92 2.79 19.34
CA ALA A 27 -11.84 3.10 18.42
C ALA A 27 -11.80 1.95 17.40
N THR A 28 -12.75 1.92 16.46
CA THR A 28 -12.51 1.32 15.16
C THR A 28 -11.44 2.20 14.53
N GLY A 29 -10.18 1.92 14.88
CA GLY A 29 -9.08 2.35 14.06
C GLY A 29 -9.43 1.87 12.66
N CYS A 30 -9.49 2.79 11.71
CA CYS A 30 -9.37 2.41 10.32
C CYS A 30 -8.14 1.51 10.30
N ALA A 31 -8.33 0.22 10.07
CA ALA A 31 -7.28 -0.61 9.52
C ALA A 31 -7.00 0.04 8.16
N HIS A 32 -6.19 1.10 8.19
CA HIS A 32 -5.52 1.62 7.04
C HIS A 32 -4.52 0.52 6.75
N ASP A 33 -4.95 -0.44 5.95
CA ASP A 33 -4.05 -1.15 5.07
C ASP A 33 -3.75 -0.12 3.99
N PRO A 34 -2.62 0.62 4.05
CA PRO A 34 -2.15 1.28 2.85
C PRO A 34 -1.73 0.15 1.92
N ASP A 35 -2.70 -0.41 1.20
CA ASP A 35 -2.41 -1.35 0.15
C ASP A 35 -1.42 -0.61 -0.78
N ILE A 36 -0.18 -1.11 -0.82
CA ILE A 36 0.91 -0.53 -1.61
C ILE A 36 0.52 -0.45 -3.11
N ARG A 37 -0.54 -1.16 -3.55
CA ARG A 37 -1.12 -1.09 -4.89
C ARG A 37 -2.02 0.12 -5.12
N ALA A 38 -2.41 0.85 -4.07
CA ALA A 38 -3.06 2.16 -4.17
C ALA A 38 -2.06 3.33 -4.16
N SER A 39 -0.75 3.05 -4.09
CA SER A 39 0.27 4.08 -3.97
C SER A 39 0.56 4.76 -5.33
N ARG A 40 0.83 6.08 -5.29
CA ARG A 40 1.47 6.86 -6.36
C ARG A 40 2.85 6.33 -6.77
N ASP A 41 3.32 5.30 -6.08
CA ASP A 41 4.59 4.64 -6.28
C ASP A 41 4.57 3.63 -7.43
N GLY A 42 3.48 3.47 -8.19
CA GLY A 42 3.46 2.55 -9.32
C GLY A 42 2.42 2.82 -10.40
N THR A 43 2.55 2.08 -11.51
CA THR A 43 1.56 2.04 -12.60
C THR A 43 1.59 0.68 -13.29
N SER A 44 0.62 0.41 -14.16
CA SER A 44 0.53 -0.82 -14.93
C SER A 44 -0.07 -0.56 -16.30
N GLY A 45 0.25 -1.42 -17.27
CA GLY A 45 -0.29 -1.31 -18.61
C GLY A 45 -0.03 -2.55 -19.46
N MET A 46 -0.29 -2.43 -20.76
CA MET A 46 0.04 -3.43 -21.75
C MET A 46 1.10 -2.88 -22.70
N THR A 47 1.94 -3.77 -23.21
CA THR A 47 2.85 -3.49 -24.31
C THR A 47 2.74 -4.59 -25.36
N THR A 48 2.82 -4.18 -26.63
CA THR A 48 2.93 -5.09 -27.77
C THR A 48 4.38 -5.51 -28.01
N ARG A 49 5.35 -4.91 -27.30
CA ARG A 49 6.75 -5.29 -27.41
C ARG A 49 7.00 -6.69 -26.87
N PRO A 50 7.91 -7.45 -27.48
CA PRO A 50 8.45 -8.67 -26.89
C PRO A 50 9.03 -8.42 -25.50
N ALA A 51 8.90 -9.40 -24.61
CA ALA A 51 9.29 -9.27 -23.21
C ALA A 51 10.75 -8.86 -23.02
N ALA A 52 11.66 -9.52 -23.74
CA ALA A 52 13.08 -9.24 -23.69
C ALA A 52 13.42 -7.81 -24.16
N GLU A 53 12.76 -7.33 -25.22
CA GLU A 53 12.98 -5.97 -25.75
C GLU A 53 12.46 -4.89 -24.81
N TYR A 54 11.28 -5.11 -24.22
CA TYR A 54 10.74 -4.22 -23.20
C TYR A 54 11.68 -4.10 -22.00
N LEU A 55 12.15 -5.23 -21.47
CA LEU A 55 13.05 -5.23 -20.31
C LEU A 55 14.44 -4.67 -20.63
N SER A 56 14.98 -4.89 -21.83
CA SER A 56 16.24 -4.27 -22.25
C SER A 56 16.13 -2.74 -22.27
N CYS A 57 15.06 -2.21 -22.87
CA CYS A 57 14.79 -0.77 -22.89
C CYS A 57 14.75 -0.19 -21.46
N VAL A 58 14.04 -0.85 -20.54
CA VAL A 58 13.98 -0.38 -19.15
C VAL A 58 15.36 -0.42 -18.47
N LYS A 59 16.14 -1.50 -18.67
CA LYS A 59 17.48 -1.64 -18.08
C LYS A 59 18.44 -0.53 -18.54
N GLU A 60 18.43 -0.22 -19.83
CA GLU A 60 19.29 0.81 -20.41
C GLU A 60 18.99 2.19 -19.81
N ASP A 61 17.71 2.53 -19.64
CA ASP A 61 17.26 3.83 -19.18
C ASP A 61 17.26 4.01 -17.65
N VAL A 62 17.21 2.93 -16.87
CA VAL A 62 17.39 2.97 -15.39
C VAL A 62 18.78 3.47 -15.01
N GLY A 63 19.72 3.44 -15.94
CA GLY A 63 20.99 4.16 -15.90
C GLY A 63 22.14 3.30 -15.40
N TYR A 64 23.31 3.52 -15.99
CA TYR A 64 24.53 2.70 -15.87
C TYR A 64 25.07 2.46 -14.44
N ARG A 65 24.64 3.23 -13.43
CA ARG A 65 25.15 3.15 -12.05
C ARG A 65 24.22 2.44 -11.07
N THR A 66 23.09 1.93 -11.54
CA THR A 66 22.13 1.21 -10.69
C THR A 66 22.10 -0.24 -11.12
N ASP A 67 22.45 -1.14 -10.19
CA ASP A 67 22.37 -2.56 -10.46
C ASP A 67 20.93 -2.98 -10.73
N THR A 68 20.75 -3.88 -11.70
CA THR A 68 19.45 -4.47 -12.00
C THR A 68 19.56 -5.98 -11.98
N PHE A 69 18.52 -6.64 -11.48
CA PHE A 69 18.49 -8.09 -11.31
C PHE A 69 17.21 -8.63 -11.93
N THR A 70 17.30 -9.71 -12.70
CA THR A 70 16.14 -10.34 -13.33
C THR A 70 15.90 -11.69 -12.70
N GLU A 71 14.66 -11.93 -12.31
CA GLU A 71 14.19 -13.20 -11.74
C GLU A 71 12.90 -13.65 -12.44
N GLU A 72 12.64 -14.94 -12.44
CA GLU A 72 11.39 -15.52 -12.94
C GLU A 72 10.60 -16.06 -11.75
N GLU A 73 9.38 -15.57 -11.55
CA GLU A 73 8.50 -15.95 -10.44
C GLU A 73 7.06 -16.10 -10.94
N ASP A 74 6.42 -17.24 -10.67
CA ASP A 74 5.01 -17.50 -11.03
C ASP A 74 4.64 -17.20 -12.49
N GLY A 75 5.56 -17.49 -13.43
CA GLY A 75 5.35 -17.23 -14.86
C GLY A 75 5.45 -15.76 -15.24
N LYS A 76 6.06 -14.94 -14.38
CA LYS A 76 6.37 -13.53 -14.61
C LYS A 76 7.86 -13.31 -14.58
N THR A 77 8.33 -12.40 -15.41
CA THR A 77 9.68 -11.87 -15.33
C THR A 77 9.69 -10.64 -14.42
N LEU A 78 10.50 -10.67 -13.39
CA LEU A 78 10.70 -9.59 -12.43
C LEU A 78 12.03 -8.91 -12.72
N LEU A 79 12.04 -7.59 -12.79
CA LEU A 79 13.24 -6.77 -12.90
C LEU A 79 13.34 -5.88 -11.66
N TYR A 80 14.21 -6.30 -10.74
CA TYR A 80 14.54 -5.54 -9.54
C TYR A 80 15.59 -4.49 -9.83
N VAL A 81 15.46 -3.33 -9.19
CA VAL A 81 16.40 -2.22 -9.27
C VAL A 81 17.05 -2.03 -7.90
N GLY A 82 18.38 -2.04 -7.88
CA GLY A 82 19.24 -1.85 -6.70
C GLY A 82 19.37 -3.06 -5.76
N SER A 83 18.35 -3.91 -5.61
CA SER A 83 18.41 -5.12 -4.78
C SER A 83 17.28 -6.09 -5.11
N THR A 84 17.51 -7.40 -5.03
CA THR A 84 16.47 -8.45 -5.11
C THR A 84 15.66 -8.59 -3.82
N ASP A 85 16.14 -8.06 -2.68
CA ASP A 85 15.36 -8.02 -1.45
C ASP A 85 14.21 -7.01 -1.63
N PRO A 86 12.92 -7.43 -1.59
CA PRO A 86 11.79 -6.54 -1.81
C PRO A 86 11.73 -5.40 -0.77
N ASN A 87 12.34 -5.58 0.40
CA ASN A 87 12.44 -4.57 1.44
C ASN A 87 13.58 -3.57 1.20
N ARG A 88 14.45 -3.79 0.21
CA ARG A 88 15.58 -2.92 -0.11
C ARG A 88 15.61 -2.47 -1.57
N ALA A 89 14.85 -3.12 -2.45
CA ALA A 89 14.69 -2.73 -3.84
C ALA A 89 14.20 -1.28 -3.95
N SER A 90 14.86 -0.49 -4.80
CA SER A 90 14.42 0.88 -5.09
C SER A 90 13.26 0.90 -6.10
N GLY A 91 13.18 -0.14 -6.92
CA GLY A 91 12.05 -0.38 -7.81
C GLY A 91 11.97 -1.82 -8.30
N LEU A 92 10.82 -2.12 -8.88
CA LEU A 92 10.46 -3.42 -9.44
C LEU A 92 9.63 -3.20 -10.70
N VAL A 93 9.98 -3.91 -11.77
CA VAL A 93 9.13 -4.04 -12.95
C VAL A 93 8.74 -5.51 -13.07
N GLU A 94 7.44 -5.78 -13.09
CA GLU A 94 6.91 -7.11 -13.32
C GLU A 94 6.39 -7.17 -14.75
N LEU A 95 6.66 -8.26 -15.45
CA LEU A 95 6.15 -8.50 -16.78
C LEU A 95 5.53 -9.89 -16.84
N SER A 96 4.30 -9.96 -17.34
CA SER A 96 3.61 -11.23 -17.58
C SER A 96 3.08 -11.26 -19.00
N SER A 97 3.15 -12.43 -19.64
CA SER A 97 2.50 -12.64 -20.92
C SER A 97 1.04 -13.05 -20.70
N ALA A 98 0.10 -12.30 -21.26
CA ALA A 98 -1.32 -12.65 -21.28
C ALA A 98 -1.82 -12.76 -22.73
N GLN A 99 -2.99 -13.37 -22.92
CA GLN A 99 -3.56 -13.62 -24.24
C GLN A 99 -3.75 -12.31 -25.02
N GLY A 100 -2.86 -12.04 -25.98
CA GLY A 100 -2.89 -10.86 -26.84
C GLY A 100 -1.86 -9.76 -26.54
N GLY A 101 -0.98 -9.93 -25.54
CA GLY A 101 0.09 -8.97 -25.28
C GLY A 101 0.82 -9.19 -23.96
N ASN A 102 1.86 -8.40 -23.71
CA ASN A 102 2.58 -8.43 -22.43
C ASN A 102 1.98 -7.37 -21.50
N HIS A 103 1.62 -7.77 -20.28
CA HIS A 103 1.21 -6.86 -19.22
C HIS A 103 2.42 -6.52 -18.37
N PHE A 104 2.59 -5.25 -18.07
CA PHE A 104 3.63 -4.81 -17.14
C PHE A 104 3.02 -4.12 -15.93
N SER A 105 3.68 -4.27 -14.79
CA SER A 105 3.49 -3.43 -13.61
C SER A 105 4.86 -2.84 -13.25
N VAL A 106 4.86 -1.63 -12.72
CA VAL A 106 6.08 -0.97 -12.24
C VAL A 106 5.80 -0.33 -10.89
N ARG A 107 6.72 -0.52 -9.96
CA ARG A 107 6.71 0.10 -8.64
C ARG A 107 8.08 0.72 -8.35
N GLN A 108 8.10 1.91 -7.79
CA GLN A 108 9.28 2.65 -7.39
C GLN A 108 9.06 3.22 -5.99
N ARG A 109 9.85 2.78 -5.01
CA ARG A 109 9.65 3.11 -3.58
C ARG A 109 9.72 4.61 -3.30
N SER A 110 10.60 5.31 -3.99
CA SER A 110 10.82 6.76 -3.83
C SER A 110 10.32 7.53 -5.04
N ALA A 111 9.20 7.10 -5.64
CA ALA A 111 8.65 7.71 -6.85
C ALA A 111 8.41 9.22 -6.70
N TRP A 112 8.04 9.69 -5.51
CA TRP A 112 7.86 11.13 -5.30
C TRP A 112 9.18 11.91 -5.34
N GLN A 113 10.23 11.40 -4.67
CA GLN A 113 11.55 12.03 -4.62
C GLN A 113 12.26 11.97 -5.98
N ASP A 114 12.16 10.83 -6.66
CA ASP A 114 12.78 10.56 -7.95
C ASP A 114 11.93 11.02 -9.14
N LYS A 115 10.81 11.71 -8.87
CA LYS A 115 9.84 12.20 -9.88
C LYS A 115 9.33 11.08 -10.81
N GLY A 116 9.22 9.87 -10.28
CA GLY A 116 8.72 8.69 -10.98
C GLY A 116 9.62 8.25 -12.13
N ARG A 117 10.94 8.48 -12.05
CA ARG A 117 11.87 8.18 -13.15
C ARG A 117 11.71 6.76 -13.70
N LEU A 118 11.66 5.73 -12.85
CA LEU A 118 11.49 4.34 -13.30
C LEU A 118 10.12 4.13 -13.96
N ILE A 119 9.08 4.72 -13.36
CA ILE A 119 7.71 4.67 -13.90
C ILE A 119 7.64 5.30 -15.30
N ASN A 120 8.27 6.46 -15.48
CA ASN A 120 8.30 7.16 -16.76
C ASN A 120 9.04 6.35 -17.83
N VAL A 121 10.18 5.75 -17.47
CA VAL A 121 10.94 4.86 -18.35
C VAL A 121 10.10 3.67 -18.79
N ALA A 122 9.45 2.97 -17.84
CA ALA A 122 8.56 1.85 -18.14
C ALA A 122 7.44 2.25 -19.12
N LEU A 123 6.81 3.41 -18.91
CA LEU A 123 5.77 3.94 -19.80
C LEU A 123 6.28 4.36 -21.18
N MET A 124 7.52 4.85 -21.29
CA MET A 124 8.11 5.14 -22.59
C MET A 124 8.44 3.84 -23.33
N CYS A 125 9.10 2.91 -22.65
CA CYS A 125 9.45 1.59 -23.20
C CYS A 125 8.22 0.77 -23.59
N SER A 126 7.04 1.00 -22.99
CA SER A 126 5.83 0.28 -23.37
C SER A 126 5.25 0.70 -24.72
N LYS A 127 5.59 1.91 -25.21
CA LYS A 127 5.01 2.56 -26.41
C LYS A 127 5.97 2.70 -27.58
N ALA A 128 7.27 2.69 -27.29
CA ALA A 128 8.31 2.97 -28.28
C ALA A 128 8.44 1.87 -29.34
#